data_AF-A0A966NMS5-F1
#
_entry.id   AF-A0A966NMS5-F1
#
_cell.length_a   1.000
_cell.length_b   1.000
_cell.length_c   1.000
_cell.angle_alpha   90.00
_cell.angle_beta   90.00
_cell.angle_gamma   90.00
#
_symmetry.space_group_name_H-M   'P 1'
#
loop_
_entity.id
_entity.type
_entity.pdbx_description
1 polymer ?
#
loop_
_entity_poly.entity_id
_entity_poly.type
_entity_poly.pdbx_seq_one_letter_code
_entity_poly.pdbx_strand_id
1 'polypeptide(L)'
;MALALDTLPSGVVIAESSGHVMYKNAAARGITGVRHVDVLVDEAMEKLVLDAARTGEQHRQFDTAGSPSRSFDIRAQRLVSGHIVATVEDVTERARVDSVRTDFVANLSHELKTPIGGIAALADTMIGEVDPQVIQRLTARIVDESYRLSHIIDDLLDLSRIEFGAADYWEPVVLTDVVNEVVARLQHEATRAGITIQATRPVGITVVGDRSQLVSALENLVSNAIKYSGSGTTVIVDTRATAELVSISVIDQGIG
;
A
#
# COMPACT_ATOMS: atom_id res chain seq x y z
N MET A 1 9.90 31.23 25.06
CA MET A 1 9.52 29.80 25.19
C MET A 1 8.25 29.49 24.40
N ALA A 2 7.13 30.20 24.61
CA ALA A 2 5.90 30.03 23.82
C ALA A 2 6.12 30.12 22.29
N LEU A 3 6.86 31.13 21.81
CA LEU A 3 7.15 31.32 20.39
C LEU A 3 7.90 30.15 19.73
N ALA A 4 8.71 29.40 20.51
CA ALA A 4 9.48 28.26 20.00
C ALA A 4 8.66 26.96 20.00
N LEU A 5 7.65 26.85 20.85
CA LEU A 5 6.71 25.72 20.84
C LEU A 5 5.66 25.86 19.74
N ASP A 6 5.33 27.09 19.35
CA ASP A 6 4.40 27.37 18.25
C ASP A 6 4.96 27.07 16.86
N THR A 7 6.29 26.93 16.72
CA THR A 7 6.92 26.50 15.46
C THR A 7 6.96 24.98 15.28
N LEU A 8 6.59 24.22 16.31
CA LEU A 8 6.56 22.76 16.22
C LEU A 8 5.36 22.29 15.40
N PRO A 9 5.56 21.32 14.49
CA PRO A 9 4.46 20.74 13.71
C PRO A 9 3.50 19.90 14.58
N SER A 10 4.02 19.30 15.66
CA SER A 10 3.22 18.55 16.62
C SER A 10 2.50 19.48 17.60
N GLY A 11 1.28 19.10 17.98
CA GLY A 11 0.55 19.77 19.04
C GLY A 11 1.19 19.51 20.40
N VAL A 12 1.38 20.55 21.20
CA VAL A 12 1.94 20.48 22.55
C VAL A 12 0.98 21.13 23.53
N VAL A 13 0.68 20.43 24.61
CA VAL A 13 -0.15 20.86 25.73
C VAL A 13 0.63 20.69 27.02
N ILE A 14 0.62 21.72 27.86
CA ILE A 14 1.20 21.68 29.20
C ILE A 14 0.07 21.85 30.20
N ALA A 15 -0.04 20.93 31.14
CA ALA A 15 -1.07 20.93 32.16
C ALA A 15 -0.46 20.71 33.55
N GLU A 16 -1.20 21.09 34.58
CA GLU A 16 -0.91 20.73 35.96
C GLU A 16 -1.37 19.30 36.26
N SER A 17 -0.91 18.74 37.38
CA SER A 17 -1.38 17.44 37.89
C SER A 17 -2.90 17.41 38.17
N SER A 18 -3.55 18.57 38.27
CA SER A 18 -5.00 18.74 38.43
C SER A 18 -5.78 18.51 37.12
N GLY A 19 -5.09 18.43 35.97
CA GLY A 19 -5.69 18.44 34.64
C GLY A 19 -5.90 19.86 34.07
N HIS A 20 -5.60 20.91 34.84
CA HIS A 20 -5.71 22.29 34.35
C HIS A 20 -4.66 22.58 33.28
N VAL A 21 -5.11 22.86 32.05
CA VAL A 21 -4.25 23.19 30.92
C VAL A 21 -3.71 24.62 31.07
N MET A 22 -2.39 24.74 31.21
CA MET A 22 -1.68 26.02 31.31
C MET A 22 -1.29 26.57 29.95
N TYR A 23 -1.03 25.69 28.98
CA TYR A 23 -0.55 26.07 27.66
C TYR A 23 -1.01 25.08 26.59
N LYS A 24 -1.40 25.60 25.43
CA LYS A 24 -1.54 24.86 24.16
C LYS A 24 -0.78 25.64 23.08
N ASN A 25 0.00 24.97 22.23
CA ASN A 25 0.62 25.62 21.08
C ASN A 25 -0.36 25.78 19.90
N ALA A 26 0.06 26.47 18.84
CA ALA A 26 -0.74 26.69 17.63
C ALA A 26 -1.18 25.39 16.96
N ALA A 27 -0.29 24.39 16.84
CA ALA A 27 -0.60 23.09 16.25
C ALA A 27 -1.67 22.34 17.07
N ALA A 28 -1.54 22.32 18.41
CA ALA A 28 -2.54 21.71 19.29
C ALA A 28 -3.90 22.39 19.13
N ARG A 29 -3.95 23.73 19.09
CA ARG A 29 -5.19 24.49 18.82
C ARG A 29 -5.77 24.25 17.43
N GLY A 30 -4.94 23.92 16.44
CA GLY A 30 -5.40 23.58 15.09
C GLY A 30 -5.98 22.17 15.00
N ILE A 31 -5.47 21.24 15.81
CA ILE A 31 -5.95 19.86 15.92
C ILE A 31 -7.18 19.78 16.85
N THR A 32 -7.25 20.66 17.86
CA THR A 32 -8.33 20.70 18.86
C THR A 32 -9.13 22.00 18.76
N GLY A 33 -10.43 21.95 18.42
CA GLY A 33 -11.38 23.04 18.68
C GLY A 33 -12.06 23.71 17.47
N VAL A 34 -12.12 23.06 16.31
CA VAL A 34 -12.70 23.58 15.06
C VAL A 34 -13.85 22.70 14.50
N ARG A 35 -13.95 21.39 14.79
CA ARG A 35 -14.98 20.45 14.27
C ARG A 35 -15.42 19.35 15.27
N HIS A 36 -16.51 18.62 14.97
CA HIS A 36 -17.05 17.50 15.79
C HIS A 36 -16.03 16.36 16.07
N VAL A 37 -15.02 16.20 15.21
CA VAL A 37 -13.94 15.22 15.36
C VAL A 37 -13.01 15.56 16.54
N ASP A 38 -12.99 16.82 16.97
CA ASP A 38 -12.01 17.36 17.91
C ASP A 38 -12.40 17.09 19.37
N VAL A 39 -13.69 16.82 19.63
CA VAL A 39 -14.19 16.46 20.97
C VAL A 39 -13.53 15.17 21.45
N LEU A 40 -13.32 14.20 20.55
CA LEU A 40 -12.68 12.94 20.88
C LEU A 40 -11.19 13.12 21.20
N VAL A 41 -10.52 14.06 20.52
CA VAL A 41 -9.09 14.34 20.75
C VAL A 41 -8.90 15.07 22.08
N ASP A 42 -9.72 16.07 22.36
CA ASP A 42 -9.67 16.79 23.65
C ASP A 42 -10.02 15.86 24.83
N GLU A 43 -11.06 15.03 24.70
CA GLU A 43 -11.43 14.05 25.75
C GLU A 43 -10.32 13.00 25.95
N ALA A 44 -9.75 12.48 24.86
CA ALA A 44 -8.64 11.53 24.95
C ALA A 44 -7.41 12.16 25.61
N MET A 45 -7.10 13.42 25.27
CA MET A 45 -5.97 14.16 25.82
C MET A 45 -6.17 14.48 27.31
N GLU A 46 -7.35 14.95 27.71
CA GLU A 46 -7.67 15.23 29.11
C GLU A 46 -7.54 13.96 29.96
N LYS A 47 -8.08 12.84 29.47
CA LYS A 47 -7.95 11.55 30.14
C LYS A 47 -6.49 11.11 30.27
N LEU A 48 -5.70 11.20 29.19
CA LEU A 48 -4.27 10.85 29.20
C LEU A 48 -3.45 11.71 30.15
N VAL A 49 -3.75 13.01 30.24
CA VAL A 49 -3.11 13.91 31.19
C VAL A 49 -3.43 13.46 32.63
N LEU A 50 -4.70 13.20 32.95
CA LEU A 50 -5.10 12.76 34.28
C LEU A 50 -4.49 11.40 34.66
N ASP A 51 -4.39 10.48 33.69
CA ASP A 51 -3.76 9.17 33.90
C ASP A 51 -2.24 9.34 34.11
N ALA A 52 -1.58 10.15 33.28
CA ALA A 52 -0.14 10.45 33.40
C ALA A 52 0.22 11.10 34.74
N ALA A 53 -0.68 11.92 35.30
CA ALA A 53 -0.52 12.49 36.64
C ALA A 53 -0.32 11.41 37.72
N ARG A 54 -0.95 10.24 37.54
CA ARG A 54 -0.99 9.14 38.53
C ARG A 54 0.07 8.08 38.26
N THR A 55 0.26 7.70 37.00
CA THR A 55 1.07 6.54 36.61
C THR A 55 2.36 6.89 35.86
N GLY A 56 2.57 8.17 35.54
CA GLY A 56 3.77 8.65 34.86
C GLY A 56 3.56 8.81 33.36
N GLU A 57 4.25 8.02 32.54
CA GLU A 57 4.13 8.10 31.08
C GLU A 57 2.88 7.36 30.61
N GLN A 58 2.12 7.98 29.71
CA GLN A 58 0.94 7.41 29.07
C GLN A 58 0.98 7.66 27.57
N HIS A 59 0.42 6.72 26.82
CA HIS A 59 0.41 6.74 25.36
C HIS A 59 -0.88 6.13 24.85
N ARG A 60 -1.47 6.75 23.82
CA ARG A 60 -2.64 6.23 23.13
C ARG A 60 -2.66 6.71 21.69
N GLN A 61 -2.87 5.78 20.78
CA GLN A 61 -3.26 6.05 19.41
C GLN A 61 -4.75 5.76 19.23
N PHE A 62 -5.44 6.56 18.42
CA PHE A 62 -6.83 6.28 18.06
C PHE A 62 -7.18 6.93 16.71
N ASP A 63 -8.23 6.40 16.11
CA ASP A 63 -8.78 6.88 14.85
C ASP A 63 -10.09 7.63 15.08
N THR A 64 -10.30 8.68 14.30
CA THR A 64 -11.51 9.49 14.37
C THR A 64 -12.62 8.89 13.50
N ALA A 65 -13.86 8.93 13.99
CA ALA A 65 -15.01 8.60 13.16
C ALA A 65 -15.24 9.69 12.09
N GLY A 66 -15.28 9.30 10.81
CA GLY A 66 -15.57 10.22 9.69
C GLY A 66 -14.94 9.81 8.36
N SER A 67 -15.27 10.53 7.29
CA SER A 67 -14.58 10.46 6.00
C SER A 67 -14.12 11.86 5.57
N PRO A 68 -12.80 12.11 5.46
CA PRO A 68 -11.70 11.15 5.67
C PRO A 68 -11.49 10.83 7.16
N SER A 69 -11.16 9.57 7.46
CA SER A 69 -10.69 9.15 8.78
C SER A 69 -9.29 9.72 9.05
N ARG A 70 -9.02 10.13 10.28
CA ARG A 70 -7.70 10.61 10.73
C ARG A 70 -7.22 9.77 11.91
N SER A 71 -5.91 9.60 12.01
CA SER A 71 -5.26 8.88 13.10
C SER A 71 -4.39 9.84 13.90
N PHE A 72 -4.54 9.83 15.23
CA PHE A 72 -3.79 10.68 16.14
C PHE A 72 -2.98 9.85 17.13
N ASP A 73 -1.72 10.24 17.33
CA ASP A 73 -0.87 9.71 18.39
C ASP A 73 -0.79 10.73 19.54
N ILE A 74 -1.23 10.35 20.74
CA ILE A 74 -1.15 11.20 21.93
C ILE A 74 -0.25 10.56 22.98
N ARG A 75 0.73 11.32 23.45
CA ARG A 75 1.61 10.93 24.56
C ARG A 75 1.51 11.96 25.66
N ALA A 76 1.49 11.52 26.91
CA ALA A 76 1.50 12.39 28.07
C ALA A 76 2.58 11.91 29.04
N GLN A 77 3.42 12.84 29.51
CA GLN A 77 4.50 12.54 30.44
C GLN A 77 4.48 13.52 31.61
N ARG A 78 4.53 12.98 32.82
CA ARG A 78 4.75 13.76 34.04
C ARG A 78 6.22 14.15 34.16
N LEU A 79 6.48 15.44 34.21
CA LEU A 79 7.81 16.00 34.44
C LEU A 79 8.19 15.95 35.93
N VAL A 80 9.50 16.06 36.20
CA VAL A 80 10.04 16.18 37.57
C VAL A 80 9.47 17.40 38.30
N SER A 81 9.13 18.46 37.57
CA SER A 81 8.49 19.67 38.12
C SER A 81 7.04 19.47 38.59
N GLY A 82 6.43 18.30 38.34
CA GLY A 82 5.03 18.01 38.64
C GLY A 82 4.03 18.48 37.58
N HIS A 83 4.51 19.17 36.53
CA HIS A 83 3.71 19.47 35.34
C HIS A 83 3.64 18.25 34.43
N ILE A 84 2.66 18.25 33.54
CA ILE A 84 2.42 17.22 32.54
C ILE A 84 2.57 17.85 31.17
N VAL A 85 3.36 17.22 30.32
CA VAL A 85 3.48 17.59 28.91
C VAL A 85 2.78 16.52 28.11
N ALA A 86 1.77 16.91 27.36
CA ALA A 86 1.12 16.07 26.37
C ALA A 86 1.47 16.55 24.96
N THR A 87 1.74 15.60 24.07
CA THR A 87 1.95 15.86 22.65
C THR A 87 0.89 15.13 21.85
N VAL A 88 0.37 15.78 20.82
CA VAL A 88 -0.55 15.19 19.83
C VAL A 88 0.04 15.35 18.44
N GLU A 89 0.09 14.25 17.70
CA GLU A 89 0.59 14.22 16.33
C GLU A 89 -0.47 13.61 15.41
N ASP A 90 -0.70 14.25 14.25
CA ASP A 90 -1.51 13.67 13.19
C ASP A 90 -0.65 12.65 12.44
N VAL A 91 -0.92 11.37 12.68
CA VAL A 91 -0.19 10.23 12.09
C VAL A 91 -1.00 9.56 10.99
N THR A 92 -2.01 10.25 10.43
CA THR A 92 -2.93 9.67 9.44
C THR A 92 -2.22 9.02 8.26
N GLU A 93 -1.21 9.67 7.68
CA GLU A 93 -0.48 9.12 6.54
C GLU A 93 0.35 7.89 6.93
N ARG A 94 1.04 7.95 8.07
CA ARG A 94 1.83 6.83 8.60
C ARG A 94 0.94 5.63 8.93
N ALA A 95 -0.16 5.87 9.64
CA ALA A 95 -1.13 4.85 9.99
C ALA A 95 -1.78 4.22 8.75
N ARG A 96 -2.03 5.00 7.70
CA ARG A 96 -2.53 4.50 6.41
C ARG A 96 -1.51 3.58 5.72
N VAL A 97 -0.23 3.94 5.74
CA VAL A 97 0.83 3.09 5.17
C VAL A 97 0.95 1.80 5.98
N ASP A 98 0.95 1.89 7.31
CA ASP A 98 1.03 0.73 8.21
C ASP A 98 -0.20 -0.18 8.10
N SER A 99 -1.39 0.38 7.89
CA SER A 99 -2.62 -0.40 7.69
C SER A 99 -2.58 -1.13 6.35
N VAL A 100 -2.19 -0.46 5.26
CA VAL A 100 -2.00 -1.09 3.94
C VAL A 100 -1.00 -2.23 4.03
N ARG A 101 0.11 -2.05 4.76
CA ARG A 101 1.10 -3.12 5.00
C ARG A 101 0.50 -4.29 5.76
N THR A 102 -0.26 -4.03 6.81
CA THR A 102 -0.87 -5.08 7.63
C THR A 102 -1.92 -5.87 6.85
N ASP A 103 -2.79 -5.17 6.12
CA ASP A 103 -3.79 -5.77 5.24
C ASP A 103 -3.13 -6.57 4.13
N PHE A 104 -2.03 -6.07 3.57
CA PHE A 104 -1.24 -6.80 2.58
C PHE A 104 -0.71 -8.12 3.14
N VAL A 105 -0.09 -8.13 4.33
CA VAL A 105 0.43 -9.35 4.97
C VAL A 105 -0.68 -10.35 5.29
N ALA A 106 -1.83 -9.87 5.74
CA ALA A 106 -3.00 -10.70 6.01
C ALA A 106 -3.52 -11.35 4.71
N ASN A 107 -3.71 -10.54 3.65
CA ASN A 107 -4.17 -11.00 2.35
C ASN A 107 -3.20 -12.01 1.74
N LEU A 108 -1.89 -11.74 1.80
CA LEU A 108 -0.85 -12.67 1.36
C LEU A 108 -0.96 -14.02 2.07
N SER A 109 -1.13 -14.01 3.39
CA SER A 109 -1.26 -15.25 4.17
C SER A 109 -2.45 -16.09 3.70
N HIS A 110 -3.56 -15.44 3.35
CA HIS A 110 -4.74 -16.09 2.80
C HIS A 110 -4.53 -16.62 1.37
N GLU A 111 -3.93 -15.80 0.51
CA GLU A 111 -3.60 -16.14 -0.88
C GLU A 111 -2.58 -17.28 -0.99
N LEU A 112 -1.67 -17.44 -0.02
CA LEU A 112 -0.74 -18.58 0.05
C LEU A 112 -1.39 -19.85 0.61
N LYS A 113 -2.27 -19.72 1.61
CA LYS A 113 -2.87 -20.88 2.29
C LYS A 113 -3.80 -21.68 1.37
N THR A 114 -4.50 -20.99 0.47
CA THR A 114 -5.44 -21.60 -0.49
C THR A 114 -4.74 -22.56 -1.46
N PRO A 115 -3.71 -22.15 -2.24
CA PRO A 115 -3.00 -23.05 -3.14
C PRO A 115 -2.28 -24.18 -2.41
N ILE A 116 -1.68 -23.92 -1.24
CA ILE A 116 -1.07 -24.96 -0.42
C ILE A 116 -2.11 -26.01 0.01
N GLY A 117 -3.28 -25.57 0.48
CA GLY A 117 -4.38 -26.46 0.85
C GLY A 117 -4.93 -27.25 -0.36
N GLY A 118 -5.01 -26.60 -1.52
CA GLY A 118 -5.40 -27.23 -2.78
C GLY A 118 -4.44 -28.33 -3.21
N ILE A 119 -3.13 -28.05 -3.20
CA ILE A 119 -2.08 -29.04 -3.50
C ILE A 119 -2.17 -30.22 -2.53
N ALA A 120 -2.29 -29.96 -1.22
CA ALA A 120 -2.40 -31.02 -0.22
C ALA A 120 -3.64 -31.91 -0.47
N ALA A 121 -4.81 -31.32 -0.71
CA ALA A 121 -6.03 -32.08 -0.97
C ALA A 121 -5.96 -32.89 -2.28
N LEU A 122 -5.37 -32.32 -3.34
CA LEU A 122 -5.15 -33.01 -4.62
C LEU A 122 -4.15 -34.17 -4.46
N ALA A 123 -3.09 -33.97 -3.67
CA ALA A 123 -2.11 -35.00 -3.36
C ALA A 123 -2.72 -36.12 -2.52
N ASP A 124 -3.51 -35.79 -1.50
CA ASP A 124 -4.25 -36.77 -0.68
C ASP A 124 -5.22 -37.59 -1.53
N THR A 125 -5.92 -36.95 -2.47
CA THR A 125 -6.83 -37.64 -3.41
C THR A 125 -6.08 -38.60 -4.34
N MET A 126 -4.80 -38.34 -4.61
CA MET A 126 -3.96 -39.20 -5.45
C MET A 126 -3.48 -40.45 -4.71
N ILE A 127 -3.48 -40.45 -3.37
CA ILE A 127 -3.04 -41.60 -2.57
C ILE A 127 -4.01 -42.77 -2.78
N GLY A 128 -3.51 -43.85 -3.37
CA GLY A 128 -4.30 -45.06 -3.64
C GLY A 128 -5.15 -45.00 -4.90
N GLU A 129 -5.08 -43.92 -5.67
CA GLU A 129 -5.67 -43.85 -7.00
C GLU A 129 -4.86 -44.71 -7.98
N VAL A 130 -5.56 -45.42 -8.86
CA VAL A 130 -4.97 -46.36 -9.83
C VAL A 130 -5.36 -46.02 -11.27
N ASP A 131 -6.38 -45.20 -11.48
CA ASP A 131 -6.76 -44.73 -12.81
C ASP A 131 -5.72 -43.71 -13.35
N PRO A 132 -4.96 -44.06 -14.41
CA PRO A 132 -3.94 -43.18 -14.97
C PRO A 132 -4.51 -41.84 -15.47
N GLN A 133 -5.77 -41.80 -15.92
CA GLN A 133 -6.39 -40.56 -16.38
C GLN A 133 -6.69 -39.61 -15.22
N VAL A 134 -7.11 -40.15 -14.06
CA VAL A 134 -7.36 -39.37 -12.85
C VAL A 134 -6.03 -38.84 -12.29
N ILE A 135 -5.01 -39.70 -12.20
CA ILE A 135 -3.66 -39.32 -11.76
C ILE A 135 -3.11 -38.19 -12.63
N GLN A 136 -3.23 -38.30 -13.96
CA GLN A 136 -2.75 -37.27 -14.88
C GLN A 136 -3.45 -35.92 -14.66
N ARG A 137 -4.78 -35.92 -14.48
CA ARG A 137 -5.54 -34.68 -14.22
C ARG A 137 -5.19 -34.06 -12.88
N LEU A 138 -5.07 -34.86 -11.82
CA LEU A 138 -4.68 -34.38 -10.49
C LEU A 138 -3.26 -33.81 -10.50
N THR A 139 -2.33 -34.50 -11.18
CA THR A 139 -0.94 -34.03 -11.34
C THR A 139 -0.89 -32.69 -12.08
N ALA A 140 -1.64 -32.53 -13.17
CA ALA A 140 -1.71 -31.26 -13.89
C ALA A 140 -2.20 -30.11 -12.98
N ARG A 141 -3.23 -30.35 -12.17
CA ARG A 141 -3.73 -29.35 -11.21
C ARG A 141 -2.73 -29.00 -10.12
N ILE A 142 -1.99 -29.98 -9.59
CA ILE A 142 -0.92 -29.73 -8.62
C ILE A 142 0.16 -28.84 -9.23
N VAL A 143 0.54 -29.09 -10.48
CA VAL A 143 1.52 -28.29 -11.21
C VAL A 143 1.00 -26.86 -11.41
N ASP A 144 -0.24 -26.70 -11.85
CA ASP A 144 -0.85 -25.37 -12.02
C ASP A 144 -0.85 -24.56 -10.71
N GLU A 145 -1.18 -25.23 -9.60
CA GLU A 145 -1.25 -24.59 -8.28
C GLU A 145 0.15 -24.28 -7.72
N SER A 146 1.15 -25.10 -8.04
CA SER A 146 2.56 -24.80 -7.74
C SER A 146 3.06 -23.58 -8.52
N TYR A 147 2.67 -23.43 -9.78
CA TYR A 147 3.01 -22.23 -10.55
C TYR A 147 2.32 -21.00 -9.98
N ARG A 148 1.03 -21.09 -9.62
CA ARG A 148 0.32 -19.99 -8.94
C ARG A 148 1.05 -19.56 -7.67
N LEU A 149 1.45 -20.51 -6.83
CA LEU A 149 2.20 -20.22 -5.61
C LEU A 149 3.53 -19.52 -5.88
N SER A 150 4.26 -19.94 -6.92
CA SER A 150 5.51 -19.27 -7.33
C SER A 150 5.29 -17.82 -7.70
N HIS A 151 4.26 -17.52 -8.51
CA HIS A 151 3.95 -16.14 -8.90
C HIS A 151 3.62 -15.27 -7.68
N ILE A 152 2.85 -15.77 -6.71
CA ILE A 152 2.55 -15.03 -5.47
C ILE A 152 3.84 -14.72 -4.69
N ILE A 153 4.79 -15.65 -4.66
CA ILE A 153 6.08 -15.44 -3.99
C ILE A 153 6.92 -14.41 -4.75
N ASP A 154 6.94 -14.47 -6.08
CA ASP A 154 7.68 -13.51 -6.91
C ASP A 154 7.11 -12.09 -6.74
N ASP A 155 5.77 -11.93 -6.76
CA ASP A 155 5.08 -10.67 -6.49
C ASP A 155 5.44 -10.11 -5.11
N LEU A 156 5.56 -10.97 -4.09
CA LEU A 156 5.97 -10.58 -2.74
C LEU A 156 7.42 -10.10 -2.69
N LEU A 157 8.33 -10.78 -3.38
CA LEU A 157 9.73 -10.39 -3.44
C LEU A 157 9.90 -9.06 -4.18
N ASP A 158 9.14 -8.84 -5.25
CA ASP A 158 9.13 -7.57 -5.97
C ASP A 158 8.58 -6.43 -5.12
N LEU A 159 7.48 -6.64 -4.39
CA LEU A 159 6.99 -5.62 -3.45
C LEU A 159 8.01 -5.32 -2.34
N SER A 160 8.63 -6.34 -1.77
CA SER A 160 9.69 -6.17 -0.75
C SER A 160 10.86 -5.34 -1.29
N ARG A 161 11.24 -5.53 -2.56
CA ARG A 161 12.25 -4.69 -3.23
C ARG A 161 11.78 -3.26 -3.43
N ILE A 162 10.50 -3.03 -3.71
CA ILE A 162 9.95 -1.67 -3.85
C ILE A 162 9.91 -0.95 -2.49
N GLU A 163 9.54 -1.64 -1.40
CA GLU A 163 9.41 -1.04 -0.06
C GLU A 163 10.75 -0.87 0.67
N PHE A 164 11.66 -1.82 0.54
CA PHE A 164 12.93 -1.86 1.28
C PHE A 164 14.16 -1.68 0.39
N GLY A 165 14.00 -1.69 -0.93
CA GLY A 165 15.05 -1.28 -1.85
C GLY A 165 15.27 0.21 -1.68
N ALA A 166 16.49 0.57 -1.28
CA ALA A 166 16.91 1.96 -1.31
C ALA A 166 16.75 2.48 -2.75
N ALA A 167 16.22 3.69 -2.89
CA ALA A 167 16.01 4.39 -4.16
C ALA A 167 17.35 4.80 -4.81
N ASP A 168 18.29 3.88 -4.91
CA ASP A 168 19.71 4.20 -5.04
C ASP A 168 20.13 4.50 -6.48
N TYR A 169 19.34 4.14 -7.49
CA TYR A 169 19.68 4.41 -8.89
C TYR A 169 18.46 4.67 -9.77
N TRP A 170 17.82 5.82 -9.60
CA TRP A 170 16.97 6.35 -10.67
C TRP A 170 17.84 6.90 -11.80
N GLU A 171 17.61 6.40 -13.00
CA GLU A 171 18.34 6.82 -14.20
C GLU A 171 17.36 7.36 -15.26
N PRO A 172 17.85 8.13 -16.25
CA PRO A 172 17.03 8.51 -17.39
C PRO A 172 16.63 7.27 -18.20
N VAL A 173 15.32 6.97 -18.25
CA VAL A 173 14.72 5.85 -18.96
C VAL A 173 13.91 6.35 -20.16
N VAL A 174 14.22 5.85 -21.35
CA VAL A 174 13.48 6.14 -22.59
C VAL A 174 12.20 5.29 -22.61
N LEU A 175 11.03 5.94 -22.55
CA LEU A 175 9.76 5.22 -22.42
C LEU A 175 9.40 4.37 -23.65
N THR A 176 9.88 4.76 -24.83
CA THR A 176 9.70 3.95 -26.05
C THR A 176 10.24 2.54 -25.87
N ASP A 177 11.40 2.40 -25.21
CA ASP A 177 12.06 1.10 -25.04
C ASP A 177 11.30 0.22 -24.05
N VAL A 178 10.77 0.82 -22.98
CA VAL A 178 9.92 0.15 -21.99
C VAL A 178 8.66 -0.41 -22.67
N VAL A 179 7.93 0.42 -23.42
CA VAL A 179 6.71 0.00 -24.12
C VAL A 179 7.01 -1.10 -25.15
N ASN A 180 8.09 -0.94 -25.92
CA ASN A 180 8.47 -1.93 -26.93
C ASN A 180 8.82 -3.29 -26.31
N GLU A 181 9.53 -3.29 -25.20
CA GLU A 181 9.90 -4.50 -24.48
C GLU A 181 8.66 -5.23 -23.96
N VAL A 182 7.75 -4.54 -23.28
CA VAL A 182 6.53 -5.15 -22.73
C VAL A 182 5.65 -5.72 -23.84
N VAL A 183 5.44 -4.97 -24.94
CA VAL A 183 4.67 -5.46 -26.09
C VAL A 183 5.31 -6.71 -26.68
N ALA A 184 6.65 -6.76 -26.80
CA ALA A 184 7.35 -7.93 -27.32
C ALA A 184 7.21 -9.16 -26.41
N ARG A 185 7.31 -8.99 -25.09
CA ARG A 185 7.14 -10.07 -24.11
C ARG A 185 5.74 -10.68 -24.15
N LEU A 186 4.71 -9.84 -24.21
CA LEU A 186 3.31 -10.26 -24.12
C LEU A 186 2.66 -10.58 -25.48
N GLN A 187 3.35 -10.34 -26.59
CA GLN A 187 2.81 -10.60 -27.93
C GLN A 187 2.36 -12.05 -28.12
N HIS A 188 3.12 -13.01 -27.59
CA HIS A 188 2.79 -14.43 -27.74
C HIS A 188 1.53 -14.80 -26.95
N GLU A 189 1.42 -14.33 -25.71
CA GLU A 189 0.26 -14.56 -24.85
C GLU A 189 -1.01 -13.94 -25.45
N ALA A 190 -0.94 -12.67 -25.87
CA ALA A 190 -2.05 -11.99 -26.53
C ALA A 190 -2.51 -12.73 -27.80
N THR A 191 -1.56 -13.19 -28.62
CA THR A 191 -1.88 -13.96 -29.83
C THR A 191 -2.61 -15.27 -29.49
N ARG A 192 -2.19 -15.97 -28.43
CA ARG A 192 -2.87 -17.20 -27.97
C ARG A 192 -4.28 -16.93 -27.43
N ALA A 193 -4.50 -15.77 -26.80
CA ALA A 193 -5.81 -15.32 -26.35
C ALA A 193 -6.70 -14.77 -27.50
N GLY A 194 -6.13 -14.56 -28.70
CA GLY A 194 -6.81 -13.92 -29.83
C GLY A 194 -7.03 -12.42 -29.59
N ILE A 195 -6.14 -11.77 -28.85
CA ILE A 195 -6.18 -10.36 -28.50
C ILE A 195 -5.12 -9.61 -29.30
N THR A 196 -5.47 -8.42 -29.79
CA THR A 196 -4.51 -7.52 -30.46
C THR A 196 -3.98 -6.50 -29.47
N ILE A 197 -2.65 -6.32 -29.41
CA ILE A 197 -2.04 -5.23 -28.64
C ILE A 197 -1.75 -4.07 -29.60
N GLN A 198 -2.26 -2.89 -29.29
CA GLN A 198 -1.92 -1.63 -29.95
C GLN A 198 -1.19 -0.73 -28.97
N ALA A 199 -0.07 -0.14 -29.37
CA ALA A 199 0.72 0.72 -28.50
C ALA A 199 1.14 2.01 -29.20
N THR A 200 0.82 3.16 -28.59
CA THR A 200 1.41 4.45 -28.94
C THR A 200 2.87 4.43 -28.51
N ARG A 201 3.79 4.71 -29.43
CA ARG A 201 5.23 4.78 -29.14
C ARG A 201 5.60 6.24 -28.90
N PRO A 202 5.70 6.71 -27.64
CA PRO A 202 6.12 8.07 -27.35
C PRO A 202 7.53 8.29 -27.91
N VAL A 203 7.77 9.33 -28.70
CA VAL A 203 9.10 9.64 -29.24
C VAL A 203 9.73 10.76 -28.43
N GLY A 204 10.98 10.56 -27.99
CA GLY A 204 11.74 11.59 -27.27
C GLY A 204 11.28 11.85 -25.82
N ILE A 205 10.51 10.94 -25.23
CA ILE A 205 10.06 11.05 -23.83
C ILE A 205 10.97 10.19 -22.95
N THR A 206 11.62 10.86 -22.00
CA THR A 206 12.49 10.24 -21.01
C THR A 206 11.99 10.60 -19.61
N VAL A 207 11.94 9.60 -18.72
CA VAL A 207 11.58 9.78 -17.31
C VAL A 207 12.73 9.35 -16.42
N VAL A 208 12.82 9.91 -15.21
CA VAL A 208 13.81 9.49 -14.22
C VAL A 208 13.19 8.40 -13.36
N GLY A 209 13.79 7.21 -13.32
CA GLY A 209 13.25 6.09 -12.54
C GLY A 209 14.06 4.80 -12.70
N ASP A 210 13.52 3.70 -12.18
CA ASP A 210 14.07 2.36 -12.37
C ASP A 210 13.41 1.70 -13.59
N ARG A 211 14.22 1.40 -14.61
CA ARG A 211 13.75 0.78 -15.85
C ARG A 211 13.04 -0.55 -15.61
N SER A 212 13.58 -1.39 -14.71
CA SER A 212 13.02 -2.71 -14.43
C SER A 212 11.65 -2.62 -13.75
N GLN A 213 11.47 -1.66 -12.82
CA GLN A 213 10.19 -1.41 -12.18
C GLN A 213 9.16 -0.85 -13.17
N LEU A 214 9.57 0.06 -14.06
CA LEU A 214 8.68 0.60 -15.11
C LEU A 214 8.22 -0.49 -16.09
N VAL A 215 9.12 -1.40 -16.49
CA VAL A 215 8.78 -2.56 -17.32
C VAL A 215 7.81 -3.47 -16.57
N SER A 216 8.11 -3.84 -15.32
CA SER A 216 7.26 -4.71 -14.50
C SER A 216 5.86 -4.13 -14.28
N ALA A 217 5.77 -2.84 -13.94
CA ALA A 217 4.48 -2.17 -13.75
C ALA A 217 3.61 -2.18 -15.02
N LEU A 218 4.20 -1.87 -16.18
CA LEU A 218 3.47 -1.89 -17.44
C LEU A 218 3.12 -3.33 -17.88
N GLU A 219 4.03 -4.29 -17.67
CA GLU A 219 3.79 -5.71 -17.94
C GLU A 219 2.60 -6.25 -17.13
N ASN A 220 2.51 -5.91 -15.85
CA ASN A 220 1.38 -6.27 -14.99
C ASN A 220 0.05 -5.69 -15.49
N LEU A 221 0.03 -4.42 -15.93
CA LEU A 221 -1.19 -3.82 -16.48
C LEU A 221 -1.63 -4.48 -17.79
N VAL A 222 -0.69 -4.70 -18.72
CA VAL A 222 -1.00 -5.30 -20.03
C VAL A 222 -1.35 -6.78 -19.91
N SER A 223 -0.68 -7.53 -19.04
CA SER A 223 -1.01 -8.94 -18.76
C SER A 223 -2.43 -9.06 -18.19
N ASN A 224 -2.78 -8.21 -17.22
CA ASN A 224 -4.15 -8.16 -16.70
C ASN A 224 -5.16 -7.84 -17.80
N ALA A 225 -4.90 -6.83 -18.64
CA ALA A 225 -5.76 -6.49 -19.76
C ALA A 225 -5.98 -7.67 -20.73
N ILE A 226 -4.94 -8.44 -21.04
CA ILE A 226 -5.03 -9.65 -21.87
C ILE A 226 -5.88 -10.73 -21.18
N LYS A 227 -5.64 -10.96 -19.88
CA LYS A 227 -6.31 -12.01 -19.10
C LYS A 227 -7.82 -11.77 -18.93
N TYR A 228 -8.23 -10.52 -18.80
CA TYR A 228 -9.62 -10.14 -18.52
C TYR A 228 -10.42 -9.72 -19.76
N SER A 229 -9.77 -9.53 -20.91
CA SER A 229 -10.44 -9.23 -22.17
C SER A 229 -10.90 -10.48 -22.92
N GLY A 230 -12.01 -10.37 -23.65
CA GLY A 230 -12.51 -11.43 -24.52
C GLY A 230 -11.65 -11.63 -25.77
N SER A 231 -11.71 -12.81 -26.39
CA SER A 231 -11.06 -13.05 -27.69
C SER A 231 -11.65 -12.13 -28.77
N GLY A 232 -10.80 -11.64 -29.69
CA GLY A 232 -11.18 -10.71 -30.76
C GLY A 232 -11.17 -9.23 -30.35
N THR A 233 -10.78 -8.91 -29.12
CA THR A 233 -10.68 -7.54 -28.62
C THR A 233 -9.28 -6.94 -28.82
N THR A 234 -9.15 -5.66 -28.48
CA THR A 234 -7.88 -4.92 -28.56
C THR A 234 -7.53 -4.31 -27.21
N VAL A 235 -6.29 -4.52 -26.78
CA VAL A 235 -5.68 -3.82 -25.63
C VAL A 235 -4.84 -2.66 -26.16
N ILE A 236 -5.11 -1.46 -25.68
CA ILE A 236 -4.46 -0.21 -26.13
C ILE A 236 -3.54 0.31 -25.03
N VAL A 237 -2.26 0.47 -25.34
CA VAL A 237 -1.26 1.15 -24.50
C VAL A 237 -1.04 2.56 -25.05
N ASP A 238 -1.65 3.57 -24.41
CA ASP A 238 -1.51 4.98 -24.81
C ASP A 238 -0.50 5.70 -23.91
N THR A 239 0.31 6.59 -24.48
CA THR A 239 1.23 7.42 -23.71
C THR A 239 1.01 8.89 -24.04
N ARG A 240 0.81 9.71 -22.99
CA ARG A 240 0.61 11.16 -23.10
C ARG A 240 1.59 11.88 -22.20
N ALA A 241 2.24 12.91 -22.75
CA ALA A 241 3.11 13.78 -21.97
C ALA A 241 2.50 15.18 -21.85
N THR A 242 2.62 15.76 -20.66
CA THR A 242 2.35 17.17 -20.35
C THR A 242 3.67 17.84 -19.95
N ALA A 243 3.63 19.13 -19.61
CA ALA A 243 4.84 19.85 -19.16
C ALA A 243 5.42 19.30 -17.84
N GLU A 244 4.59 18.68 -17.00
CA GLU A 244 4.98 18.26 -15.64
C GLU A 244 5.00 16.73 -15.47
N LEU A 245 4.21 16.01 -16.25
CA LEU A 245 3.87 14.61 -16.00
C LEU A 245 3.80 13.81 -17.31
N VAL A 246 4.19 12.55 -17.25
CA VAL A 246 3.90 11.56 -18.29
C VAL A 246 2.88 10.56 -17.77
N SER A 247 1.84 10.30 -18.54
CA SER A 247 0.81 9.32 -18.26
C SER A 247 0.90 8.18 -19.28
N ILE A 248 0.94 6.95 -18.77
CA ILE A 248 0.78 5.73 -19.57
C ILE A 248 -0.55 5.11 -19.15
N SER A 249 -1.42 4.82 -20.12
CA SER A 249 -2.74 4.22 -19.90
C SER A 249 -2.84 2.90 -20.64
N VAL A 250 -3.31 1.86 -19.95
CA VAL A 250 -3.69 0.58 -20.57
C VAL A 250 -5.21 0.52 -20.59
N ILE A 251 -5.79 0.38 -21.77
CA ILE A 251 -7.23 0.37 -22.01
C ILE A 251 -7.59 -0.99 -22.60
N ASP A 252 -8.55 -1.66 -22.00
CA ASP A 252 -9.00 -2.98 -22.42
C ASP A 252 -10.53 -3.03 -22.58
N GLN A 253 -11.05 -4.19 -22.99
CA GLN A 253 -12.49 -4.41 -23.24
C GLN A 253 -13.01 -5.57 -22.38
N GLY A 254 -12.49 -5.71 -21.17
CA GLY A 254 -12.88 -6.69 -20.19
C GLY A 254 -14.18 -6.36 -19.45
N ILE A 255 -14.42 -7.11 -18.36
CA ILE A 255 -15.63 -7.02 -17.54
C ILE A 255 -15.65 -5.83 -16.56
N GLY A 256 -14.63 -4.97 -16.58
CA GLY A 256 -14.49 -3.81 -15.70
C GLY A 256 -13.41 -2.86 -16.16
#